data_AF-A0A7C3GHM5-F1
#
_entry.id   AF-A0A7C3GHM5-F1
#
_cell.length_a   1.000
_cell.length_b   1.000
_cell.length_c   1.000
_cell.angle_alpha   90.00
_cell.angle_beta   90.00
_cell.angle_gamma   90.00
#
_symmetry.space_group_name_H-M   'P 1'
#
loop_
_entity.id
_entity.type
_entity.pdbx_description
1 polymer ?
#
loop_
_entity_poly.entity_id
_entity_poly.type
_entity_poly.pdbx_seq_one_letter_code
_entity_poly.pdbx_strand_id
1 'polypeptide(L)'
;MNAKVFVDTNILVYARDASEAKKQELAKQWMTYLWQNRLGRLSYQSCNEYYVLTTQRLKPGLSRKAAQNDIKAFEAWNPLPIDRPVIENAWRIQERYQFS
;
A
#
# COMPACT_ATOMS: atom_id res chain seq x y z
N MET A 1 -4.26 -3.41 -20.40
CA MET A 1 -5.20 -2.72 -19.48
C MET A 1 -4.57 -1.39 -19.07
N ASN A 2 -5.31 -0.28 -19.16
CA ASN A 2 -4.80 1.07 -18.83
C ASN A 2 -5.44 1.64 -17.55
N ALA A 3 -6.11 0.77 -16.77
CA ALA A 3 -6.80 1.15 -15.54
C ALA A 3 -5.80 1.32 -14.40
N LYS A 4 -6.01 2.35 -13.58
CA LYS A 4 -5.27 2.54 -12.34
C LYS A 4 -5.58 1.41 -11.35
N VAL A 5 -4.57 0.97 -10.61
CA VAL A 5 -4.66 -0.12 -9.64
C VAL A 5 -4.40 0.45 -8.26
N PHE A 6 -5.38 0.33 -7.37
CA PHE A 6 -5.19 0.66 -5.95
C PHE A 6 -4.39 -0.45 -5.26
N VAL A 7 -3.33 -0.09 -4.56
CA VAL A 7 -2.42 -1.04 -3.92
C VAL A 7 -2.70 -1.09 -2.42
N ASP A 8 -2.93 -2.28 -1.90
CA ASP A 8 -3.10 -2.50 -0.47
C ASP A 8 -1.75 -2.46 0.28
N THR A 9 -1.78 -2.10 1.57
CA THR A 9 -0.60 -2.04 2.43
C THR A 9 0.19 -3.35 2.44
N ASN A 10 -0.49 -4.50 2.42
CA ASN A 10 0.17 -5.80 2.49
C ASN A 10 1.12 -6.04 1.31
N ILE A 11 0.78 -5.57 0.11
CA ILE A 11 1.67 -5.69 -1.06
C ILE A 11 2.95 -4.87 -0.85
N LEU A 12 2.82 -3.66 -0.30
CA LEU A 12 3.96 -2.81 0.00
C LEU A 12 4.87 -3.46 1.06
N VAL A 13 4.27 -4.02 2.13
CA VAL A 13 5.01 -4.68 3.21
C VAL A 13 5.70 -5.95 2.70
N TYR A 14 5.00 -6.81 1.95
CA TYR A 14 5.59 -8.04 1.42
C TYR A 14 6.75 -7.75 0.46
N ALA A 15 6.71 -6.66 -0.31
CA ALA A 15 7.84 -6.25 -1.14
C ALA A 15 9.14 -6.01 -0.34
N ARG A 16 9.03 -5.76 0.97
CA ARG A 16 10.14 -5.55 1.91
C ARG A 16 10.40 -6.73 2.86
N ASP A 17 9.45 -7.65 2.99
CA ASP A 17 9.52 -8.76 3.94
C ASP A 17 10.31 -9.96 3.39
N ALA A 18 11.56 -10.13 3.83
CA ALA A 18 12.39 -11.25 3.41
C ALA A 18 11.99 -12.60 4.06
N SER A 19 11.16 -12.59 5.11
CA SER A 19 10.72 -13.84 5.77
C SER A 19 9.66 -14.59 4.95
N GLU A 20 8.93 -13.88 4.09
CA GLU A 20 7.85 -14.42 3.25
C GLU A 20 8.28 -14.49 1.77
N ALA A 21 9.37 -15.19 1.47
CA ALA A 21 10.04 -15.17 0.15
C ALA A 21 9.12 -15.30 -1.07
N LYS A 22 8.13 -16.21 -1.03
CA LYS A 22 7.16 -16.38 -2.14
C LYS A 22 6.28 -15.16 -2.34
N LYS A 23 5.74 -14.59 -1.24
CA LYS A 23 4.88 -13.39 -1.31
C LYS A 23 5.70 -12.16 -1.66
N GLN A 24 6.94 -12.07 -1.17
CA GLN A 24 7.85 -11.00 -1.51
C GLN A 24 8.13 -10.94 -3.00
N GLU A 25 8.44 -12.08 -3.62
CA GLU A 25 8.73 -12.15 -5.04
C GLU A 25 7.53 -11.69 -5.88
N LEU A 26 6.33 -12.19 -5.57
CA LEU A 26 5.10 -11.77 -6.22
C LEU A 26 4.79 -10.28 -6.01
N ALA A 27 5.00 -9.78 -4.79
CA ALA A 27 4.82 -8.36 -4.48
C ALA A 27 5.79 -7.50 -5.27
N LYS A 28 7.06 -7.88 -5.38
CA LYS A 28 8.07 -7.16 -6.17
C LYS A 28 7.72 -7.14 -7.67
N GLN A 29 7.19 -8.23 -8.21
CA GLN A 29 6.73 -8.30 -9.59
C GLN A 29 5.57 -7.33 -9.84
N TRP A 30 4.58 -7.30 -8.96
CA TRP A 30 3.49 -6.32 -9.03
C TRP A 30 3.99 -4.88 -8.91
N MET A 31 4.86 -4.58 -7.94
CA MET A 31 5.44 -3.25 -7.77
C MET A 31 6.16 -2.81 -9.05
N THR A 32 6.98 -3.70 -9.62
CA THR A 32 7.72 -3.43 -10.87
C THR A 32 6.77 -3.12 -12.01
N TYR A 33 5.75 -3.96 -12.21
CA TYR A 33 4.74 -3.75 -13.25
C TYR A 33 4.01 -2.41 -13.09
N LEU A 34 3.57 -2.08 -11.88
CA LEU A 34 2.83 -0.85 -11.60
C LEU A 34 3.68 0.41 -11.78
N TRP A 35 4.97 0.35 -11.42
CA TRP A 35 5.92 1.43 -11.65
C TRP A 35 6.19 1.66 -13.13
N GLN A 36 6.51 0.59 -13.86
CA GLN A 36 6.83 0.66 -15.30
C GLN A 36 5.66 1.21 -16.10
N ASN A 37 4.43 0.82 -15.76
CA ASN A 37 3.22 1.22 -16.48
C ASN A 37 2.56 2.47 -15.88
N ARG A 38 3.11 3.04 -14.79
CA ARG A 38 2.54 4.18 -14.05
C ARG A 38 1.08 3.97 -13.65
N LEU A 39 0.72 2.75 -13.21
CA LEU A 39 -0.67 2.38 -12.92
C LEU A 39 -1.02 2.42 -11.43
N GLY A 40 -0.03 2.50 -10.53
CA GLY A 40 -0.27 2.47 -9.09
C GLY A 40 -1.06 3.66 -8.55
N ARG A 41 -1.90 3.39 -7.55
CA ARG A 41 -2.62 4.35 -6.68
C ARG A 41 -2.59 3.86 -5.24
N LEU A 42 -2.65 4.79 -4.29
CA LEU A 42 -2.59 4.53 -2.85
C LEU A 42 -3.55 5.43 -2.08
N SER A 43 -3.64 5.20 -0.77
CA SER A 43 -4.17 6.15 0.20
C SER A 43 -3.09 6.55 1.21
N TYR A 44 -3.22 7.72 1.82
CA TYR A 44 -2.33 8.10 2.93
C TYR A 44 -2.48 7.18 4.16
N GLN A 45 -3.64 6.56 4.36
CA GLN A 45 -3.82 5.53 5.39
C GLN A 45 -2.92 4.32 5.12
N SER A 46 -2.86 3.83 3.88
CA SER A 46 -1.98 2.72 3.49
C SER A 46 -0.50 3.08 3.68
N CYS A 47 -0.11 4.32 3.36
CA CYS A 47 1.26 4.80 3.61
C CYS A 47 1.61 4.82 5.11
N ASN A 48 0.68 5.28 5.96
CA ASN A 48 0.87 5.31 7.41
C ASN A 48 0.97 3.91 8.01
N GLU A 49 0.08 3.01 7.57
CA GLU A 49 0.12 1.61 8.00
C GLU A 49 1.42 0.94 7.56
N TYR A 50 1.84 1.13 6.30
CA TYR A 50 3.13 0.66 5.78
C TYR A 50 4.30 1.11 6.65
N TYR A 51 4.34 2.40 7.03
CA TYR A 51 5.39 2.94 7.88
C TYR A 51 5.48 2.19 9.21
N VAL A 52 4.34 2.02 9.89
CA VAL A 52 4.28 1.35 11.20
C VAL A 52 4.68 -0.11 11.07
N LEU A 53 4.12 -0.83 10.08
CA LEU A 53 4.39 -2.25 9.89
C LEU A 53 5.86 -2.52 9.56
N THR A 54 6.44 -1.77 8.63
CA THR A 54 7.83 -2.00 8.20
C THR A 54 8.88 -1.56 9.23
N THR A 55 8.59 -0.57 10.06
CA THR A 55 9.55 -0.06 11.06
C THR A 55 9.42 -0.70 12.44
N GLN A 56 8.24 -1.25 12.79
CA GLN A 56 7.97 -1.74 14.15
C GLN A 56 7.60 -3.22 14.20
N ARG A 57 6.93 -3.77 13.18
CA ARG A 57 6.44 -5.16 13.20
C ARG A 57 7.29 -6.12 12.39
N LEU A 58 7.84 -5.67 11.26
CA LEU A 58 8.71 -6.48 10.41
C LEU A 58 10.03 -6.82 11.12
N LYS A 59 10.56 -8.04 10.91
CA LYS A 59 11.80 -8.53 11.56
C LYS A 59 12.73 -9.25 10.56
N PRO A 60 13.94 -8.70 10.29
CA PRO A 60 14.38 -7.36 10.66
C PRO A 60 13.55 -6.30 9.92
N GLY A 61 13.17 -5.24 10.64
CA GLY A 61 12.42 -4.13 10.07
C GLY A 61 13.30 -3.15 9.28
N LEU A 62 12.66 -2.27 8.52
CA LEU A 62 13.35 -1.15 7.87
C LEU A 62 13.77 -0.10 8.89
N SER A 63 14.86 0.62 8.58
CA SER A 63 15.13 1.88 9.26
C SER A 63 14.03 2.89 8.94
N ARG A 64 13.74 3.80 9.88
CA ARG A 64 12.77 4.89 9.67
C ARG A 64 13.09 5.71 8.41
N LYS A 65 14.37 5.97 8.14
CA LYS A 65 14.83 6.70 6.96
C LYS A 65 14.50 5.95 5.66
N ALA A 66 14.68 4.64 5.63
CA ALA A 66 14.33 3.82 4.47
C ALA A 66 12.80 3.85 4.22
N ALA A 67 11.99 3.65 5.27
CA ALA A 67 10.54 3.71 5.15
C ALA A 67 10.03 5.11 4.71
N GLN A 68 10.63 6.19 5.21
CA GLN A 68 10.32 7.55 4.76
C GLN A 68 10.68 7.79 3.29
N ASN A 69 11.80 7.26 2.81
CA ASN A 69 12.18 7.37 1.40
C ASN A 69 11.20 6.61 0.50
N ASP A 70 10.71 5.45 0.93
CA ASP A 70 9.69 4.71 0.21
C ASP A 70 8.38 5.49 0.10
N ILE A 71 7.92 6.09 1.21
CA ILE A 71 6.69 6.91 1.21
C ILE A 71 6.85 8.12 0.29
N LYS A 72 8.01 8.79 0.31
CA LYS A 72 8.30 9.89 -0.63
C LYS A 72 8.26 9.43 -2.09
N ALA A 73 8.72 8.22 -2.38
CA ALA A 73 8.60 7.66 -3.71
C ALA A 73 7.12 7.42 -4.08
N PHE A 74 6.31 6.89 -3.14
CA PHE A 74 4.88 6.63 -3.33
C PHE A 74 4.04 7.89 -3.63
N GLU A 75 4.53 9.09 -3.36
CA GLU A 75 3.89 10.35 -3.81
C GLU A 75 3.67 10.36 -5.34
N ALA A 76 4.53 9.71 -6.13
CA ALA A 76 4.34 9.58 -7.58
C ALA A 76 3.08 8.78 -7.96
N TRP A 77 2.48 8.05 -7.03
CA TRP A 77 1.21 7.32 -7.22
C TRP A 77 -0.02 8.13 -6.75
N ASN A 78 0.17 9.41 -6.39
CA ASN A 78 -0.86 10.33 -5.94
C ASN A 78 -1.80 9.71 -4.87
N PRO A 79 -1.28 9.47 -3.65
CA PRO A 79 -2.06 8.91 -2.56
C PRO A 79 -3.28 9.78 -2.26
N LEU A 80 -4.45 9.17 -2.11
CA LEU A 80 -5.67 9.89 -1.80
C LEU A 80 -5.79 10.14 -0.29
N PRO A 81 -6.24 11.34 0.12
CA PRO A 81 -6.67 11.57 1.50
C PRO A 81 -7.94 10.76 1.79
N ILE A 82 -8.15 10.43 3.06
CA ILE A 82 -9.39 9.82 3.53
C ILE A 82 -10.11 10.88 4.34
N ASP A 83 -11.24 11.32 3.82
CA ASP A 83 -12.08 12.35 4.40
C ASP A 83 -13.45 11.77 4.78
N ARG A 84 -14.29 12.61 5.37
CA ARG A 84 -15.61 12.22 5.83
C ARG A 84 -16.48 11.63 4.70
N PRO A 85 -16.58 12.24 3.50
CA PRO A 85 -17.32 11.63 2.39
C PRO A 85 -16.83 10.24 1.99
N VAL A 86 -15.52 9.98 1.98
CA VAL A 86 -14.98 8.64 1.69
C VAL A 86 -15.45 7.62 2.74
N ILE A 87 -15.39 7.98 4.02
CA ILE A 87 -15.79 7.11 5.12
C ILE A 87 -17.31 6.83 5.10
N GLU A 88 -18.14 7.86 4.93
CA GLU A 88 -19.59 7.70 4.87
C GLU A 88 -20.02 6.81 3.69
N ASN A 89 -19.35 6.95 2.55
CA ASN A 89 -19.58 6.06 1.41
C ASN A 89 -19.13 4.63 1.68
N ALA A 90 -18.01 4.43 2.39
CA ALA A 90 -17.54 3.11 2.79
C ALA A 90 -18.57 2.38 3.66
N TRP A 91 -19.16 3.07 4.65
CA TRP A 91 -20.24 2.50 5.48
C TRP A 91 -21.47 2.11 4.67
N ARG A 92 -21.91 2.98 3.74
CA ARG A 92 -23.04 2.66 2.86
C ARG A 92 -22.78 1.43 1.99
N ILE A 93 -21.55 1.27 1.50
CA ILE A 93 -21.14 0.08 0.74
C ILE A 93 -21.14 -1.14 1.66
N GLN A 94 -20.58 -1.02 2.86
CA GLN A 94 -20.53 -2.09 3.85
C GLN A 94 -21.93 -2.59 4.21
N GLU A 95 -22.86 -1.70 4.54
CA GLU A 95 -24.25 -2.02 4.85
C GLU A 95 -24.95 -2.69 3.66
N ARG A 96 -24.76 -2.14 2.46
CA ARG A 96 -25.42 -2.65 1.25
C ARG A 96 -24.96 -4.06 0.87
N TYR A 97 -23.67 -4.34 0.99
CA TYR A 97 -23.07 -5.59 0.55
C TYR A 97 -22.72 -6.55 1.70
N GLN A 98 -23.04 -6.18 2.94
CA GLN A 98 -22.78 -6.94 4.16
C GLN A 98 -21.30 -7.37 4.29
N PHE A 99 -20.39 -6.48 3.90
CA PHE A 99 -18.97 -6.70 4.15
C PHE A 99 -18.71 -6.66 5.65
N SER A 100 -17.91 -7.62 6.13
CA SER A 100 -17.49 -7.76 7.52
C SER A 100 -16.31 -6.85 7.85
#